data_AF-A0A1X1BDQ3-F1
#
_entry.id   AF-A0A1X1BDQ3-F1
#
_cell.length_a   1.000
_cell.length_b   1.000
_cell.length_c   1.000
_cell.angle_alpha   90.00
_cell.angle_beta   90.00
_cell.angle_gamma   90.00
#
_symmetry.space_group_name_H-M   'P 1'
#
loop_
_entity.id
_entity.type
_entity.pdbx_description
1 polymer ?
#
loop_
_entity_poly.entity_id
_entity_poly.type
_entity_poly.pdbx_seq_one_letter_code
_entity_poly.pdbx_strand_id
1 'polypeptide(L)'
;SAPEGDAAGIGVFLADAGYLSEENLTSEGPDRLIAIGKARRINKTAREQPTTGPPPPGATPIEAMRHRLATPEGHALYAQRGHIAETPFGHAKHNLGFRRFTSRGLDRATAEFAFHALVHNLFKAIKGGHLTPGTA
;
A
#
# COMPACT_ATOMS: atom_id res chain seq x y z
N SER A 1 -27.62 -27.35 3.70
CA SER A 1 -27.25 -26.32 2.72
C SER A 1 -27.40 -24.97 3.37
N ALA A 2 -26.29 -24.40 3.82
CA ALA A 2 -26.23 -23.05 4.39
C ALA A 2 -25.80 -22.08 3.27
N PRO A 3 -26.27 -20.82 3.28
CA PRO A 3 -26.02 -19.88 2.19
C PRO A 3 -24.54 -19.48 2.17
N GLU A 4 -23.97 -19.47 0.96
CA GLU A 4 -22.67 -18.88 0.64
C GLU A 4 -22.74 -17.37 0.93
N GLY A 5 -22.34 -17.00 2.15
CA GLY A 5 -22.04 -15.63 2.50
C GLY A 5 -20.76 -15.22 1.82
N ASP A 6 -20.84 -14.21 0.96
CA ASP A 6 -19.74 -13.47 0.37
C ASP A 6 -18.69 -13.15 1.45
N ALA A 7 -17.58 -13.90 1.46
CA ALA A 7 -16.51 -13.70 2.43
C ALA A 7 -15.76 -12.42 2.05
N ALA A 8 -16.29 -11.30 2.53
CA ALA A 8 -15.72 -9.96 2.51
C ALA A 8 -14.40 -9.90 3.31
N GLY A 9 -13.40 -10.66 2.86
CA GLY A 9 -12.04 -10.63 3.36
C GLY A 9 -11.32 -9.39 2.88
N ILE A 10 -10.36 -8.91 3.66
CA ILE A 10 -9.41 -7.89 3.23
C ILE A 10 -8.70 -8.41 1.97
N GLY A 11 -8.79 -7.66 0.86
CA GLY A 11 -8.07 -7.97 -0.37
C GLY A 11 -6.55 -7.94 -0.20
N VAL A 12 -5.78 -7.93 -1.29
CA VAL A 12 -4.32 -7.95 -1.19
C VAL A 12 -3.79 -6.67 -0.56
N PHE A 13 -3.00 -6.81 0.51
CA PHE A 13 -2.33 -5.72 1.21
C PHE A 13 -1.09 -5.26 0.43
N LEU A 14 -1.05 -3.98 0.06
CA LEU A 14 0.06 -3.38 -0.68
C LEU A 14 0.90 -2.49 0.22
N ALA A 15 2.20 -2.79 0.33
CA ALA A 15 3.10 -2.06 1.23
C ALA A 15 4.43 -1.65 0.57
N ASP A 16 5.13 -0.76 1.27
CA ASP A 16 6.40 -0.21 0.84
C ASP A 16 7.61 -0.96 1.38
N ALA A 17 8.81 -0.56 0.93
CA ALA A 17 10.04 -1.25 1.29
C ALA A 17 10.44 -1.06 2.76
N GLY A 18 9.86 -0.10 3.48
CA GLY A 18 10.00 0.05 4.91
C GLY A 18 9.26 -1.03 5.71
N TYR A 19 8.27 -1.70 5.11
CA TYR A 19 7.59 -2.86 5.71
C TYR A 19 8.25 -4.19 5.33
N LEU A 20 9.36 -4.18 4.58
CA LEU A 20 10.02 -5.40 4.12
C LEU A 20 10.79 -6.06 5.28
N SER A 21 10.25 -7.16 5.78
CA SER A 21 10.94 -8.10 6.67
C SER A 21 10.43 -9.52 6.41
N GLU A 22 11.23 -10.54 6.73
CA GLU A 22 10.77 -11.93 6.61
C GLU A 22 9.56 -12.20 7.51
N GLU A 23 9.57 -11.63 8.72
CA GLU A 23 8.44 -11.66 9.64
C GLU A 23 7.17 -11.09 8.99
N ASN A 24 7.22 -9.89 8.40
CA ASN A 24 6.04 -9.30 7.75
C ASN A 24 5.58 -10.08 6.52
N LEU A 25 6.51 -10.70 5.78
CA LEU A 25 6.20 -11.50 4.60
C LEU A 25 5.54 -12.84 4.95
N THR A 26 5.87 -13.41 6.11
CA THR A 26 5.40 -14.73 6.55
C THR A 26 4.33 -14.68 7.63
N SER A 27 4.05 -13.50 8.19
CA SER A 27 3.00 -13.28 9.18
C SER A 27 1.63 -13.69 8.65
N GLU A 28 0.80 -14.20 9.56
CA GLU A 28 -0.61 -14.51 9.28
C GLU A 28 -1.39 -13.26 8.81
N GLY A 29 -2.59 -13.49 8.30
CA GLY A 29 -3.48 -12.43 7.81
C GLY A 29 -3.58 -12.37 6.29
N PRO A 30 -4.01 -11.22 5.72
CA PRO A 30 -4.31 -11.14 4.30
C PRO A 30 -3.06 -11.35 3.43
N ASP A 31 -3.32 -11.77 2.19
CA ASP A 31 -2.30 -11.84 1.16
C ASP A 31 -1.65 -10.45 0.96
N ARG A 32 -0.36 -10.40 0.64
CA ARG A 32 0.42 -9.16 0.63
C ARG A 32 1.44 -9.08 -0.49
N LEU A 33 1.66 -7.86 -0.97
CA LEU A 33 2.78 -7.49 -1.85
C LEU A 33 3.55 -6.34 -1.20
N ILE A 34 4.75 -6.65 -0.72
CA ILE A 34 5.63 -5.69 -0.07
C ILE A 34 6.80 -5.39 -1.01
N ALA A 35 7.03 -4.11 -1.29
CA ALA A 35 8.10 -3.70 -2.19
C ALA A 35 9.47 -4.17 -1.69
N ILE A 36 10.24 -4.84 -2.54
CA ILE A 36 11.63 -5.23 -2.22
C ILE A 36 12.66 -4.11 -2.42
N GLY A 37 12.21 -2.89 -2.72
CA GLY A 37 13.07 -1.76 -3.03
C GLY A 37 12.36 -0.63 -3.79
N LYS A 38 13.14 0.23 -4.45
CA LYS A 38 12.61 1.39 -5.19
C LYS A 38 11.70 0.94 -6.33
N ALA A 39 10.55 1.61 -6.48
CA ALA A 39 9.56 1.32 -7.54
C ALA A 39 10.18 1.30 -8.95
N ARG A 40 11.14 2.21 -9.25
CA ARG A 40 11.86 2.19 -10.54
C ARG A 40 12.56 0.87 -10.81
N ARG A 41 13.21 0.27 -9.81
CA ARG A 41 13.91 -1.02 -9.97
C ARG A 41 12.91 -2.15 -10.16
N ILE A 42 11.84 -2.18 -9.36
CA ILE A 42 10.77 -3.17 -9.49
C ILE A 42 10.15 -3.12 -10.89
N ASN A 43 9.77 -1.93 -11.37
CA ASN A 43 9.22 -1.74 -12.71
C ASN A 43 10.21 -2.12 -13.83
N LYS A 44 11.50 -1.84 -13.62
CA LYS A 44 12.55 -2.23 -14.57
C LYS A 44 12.64 -3.75 -14.66
N THR A 45 12.71 -4.45 -13.52
CA THR A 45 12.77 -5.92 -13.47
C THR A 45 11.53 -6.55 -14.09
N ALA A 46 10.32 -6.08 -13.75
CA ALA A 46 9.09 -6.60 -14.32
C ALA A 46 9.01 -6.45 -15.85
N ARG A 47 9.66 -5.41 -16.42
CA ARG A 47 9.71 -5.18 -17.87
C ARG A 47 10.81 -5.96 -18.58
N GLU A 48 12.00 -6.02 -18.00
CA GLU A 48 13.18 -6.61 -18.65
C GLU A 48 13.35 -8.09 -18.36
N GLN A 49 12.86 -8.56 -17.20
CA GLN A 49 12.99 -9.93 -16.71
C GLN A 49 11.67 -10.37 -16.05
N PRO A 50 10.56 -10.40 -16.80
CA PRO A 50 9.29 -10.87 -16.25
C PRO A 50 9.42 -12.34 -15.83
N THR A 51 8.76 -12.68 -14.72
CA THR A 51 8.65 -14.07 -14.28
C THR A 51 7.20 -14.55 -14.45
N THR A 52 6.99 -15.86 -14.43
CA THR A 52 5.64 -16.44 -14.57
C THR A 52 5.49 -17.63 -13.63
N GLY A 53 4.25 -17.90 -13.22
CA GLY A 53 3.94 -19.05 -12.37
C GLY A 53 4.47 -18.92 -10.93
N PRO A 54 4.58 -20.05 -10.21
CA PRO A 54 5.04 -20.07 -8.83
C PRO A 54 6.55 -19.80 -8.72
N PRO A 55 7.02 -19.26 -7.59
CA PRO A 55 8.45 -19.06 -7.36
C PRO A 55 9.23 -20.39 -7.34
N PRO A 56 10.55 -20.36 -7.60
CA PRO A 56 11.39 -21.56 -7.56
C PRO A 56 11.29 -22.33 -6.23
N PRO A 57 11.36 -23.67 -6.26
CA PRO A 57 11.38 -24.47 -5.04
C PRO A 57 12.57 -24.06 -4.14
N GLY A 58 12.30 -23.87 -2.84
CA GLY A 58 13.32 -23.47 -1.87
C GLY A 58 13.67 -21.97 -1.87
N ALA A 59 12.94 -21.14 -2.61
CA ALA A 59 13.11 -19.69 -2.54
C ALA A 59 12.84 -19.16 -1.12
N THR A 60 13.70 -18.27 -0.64
CA THR A 60 13.45 -17.50 0.59
C THR A 60 12.20 -16.62 0.43
N PRO A 61 11.56 -16.16 1.52
CA PRO A 61 10.39 -15.28 1.44
C PRO A 61 10.63 -14.02 0.59
N ILE A 62 11.84 -13.45 0.68
CA ILE A 62 12.24 -12.27 -0.10
C ILE A 62 12.39 -12.61 -1.59
N GLU A 63 12.96 -13.77 -1.93
CA GLU A 63 13.08 -14.23 -3.32
C GLU A 63 11.73 -14.56 -3.93
N ALA A 64 10.84 -15.20 -3.16
CA ALA A 64 9.46 -15.45 -3.56
C ALA A 64 8.71 -14.13 -3.82
N MET A 65 8.87 -13.12 -2.96
CA MET A 65 8.28 -11.79 -3.17
C MET A 65 8.87 -11.08 -4.40
N ARG A 66 10.19 -11.19 -4.61
CA ARG A 66 10.86 -10.65 -5.81
C ARG A 66 10.31 -11.28 -7.09
N HIS A 67 10.17 -12.60 -7.10
CA HIS A 67 9.56 -13.34 -8.21
C HIS A 67 8.15 -12.81 -8.46
N ARG A 68 7.30 -12.82 -7.43
CA ARG A 68 5.92 -12.39 -7.52
C ARG A 68 5.76 -10.96 -8.03
N LEU A 69 6.57 -10.00 -7.57
CA LEU A 69 6.55 -8.62 -8.06
C LEU A 69 6.96 -8.46 -9.53
N ALA A 70 7.69 -9.43 -10.09
CA ALA A 70 8.10 -9.45 -11.49
C ALA A 70 7.09 -10.20 -12.39
N THR A 71 6.05 -10.83 -11.84
CA THR A 71 4.95 -11.39 -12.63
C THR A 71 4.06 -10.29 -13.20
N PRO A 72 3.41 -10.48 -14.37
CA PRO A 72 2.47 -9.49 -14.90
C PRO A 72 1.36 -9.12 -13.91
N GLU A 73 0.81 -10.09 -13.20
CA GLU A 73 -0.27 -9.92 -12.23
C GLU A 73 0.23 -9.17 -10.99
N GLY A 74 1.36 -9.60 -10.42
CA GLY A 74 1.95 -8.93 -9.26
C GLY A 74 2.43 -7.52 -9.57
N HIS A 75 2.96 -7.29 -10.77
CA HIS A 75 3.35 -5.96 -11.25
C HIS A 75 2.15 -5.03 -11.40
N ALA A 76 1.08 -5.50 -12.06
CA ALA A 76 -0.15 -4.74 -12.25
C ALA A 76 -0.82 -4.39 -10.92
N LEU A 77 -0.87 -5.35 -9.99
CA LEU A 77 -1.45 -5.14 -8.67
C LEU A 77 -0.60 -4.16 -7.85
N TYR A 78 0.72 -4.31 -7.84
CA TYR A 78 1.61 -3.39 -7.15
C TYR A 78 1.59 -1.97 -7.74
N ALA A 79 1.38 -1.82 -9.05
CA ALA A 79 1.27 -0.51 -9.70
C ALA A 79 0.12 0.35 -9.11
N GLN A 80 -0.95 -0.28 -8.61
CA GLN A 80 -2.07 0.41 -7.95
C GLN A 80 -1.64 1.17 -6.68
N ARG A 81 -0.53 0.77 -6.05
CA ARG A 81 0.03 1.45 -4.87
C ARG A 81 0.43 2.90 -5.18
N GLY A 82 0.82 3.22 -6.41
CA GLY A 82 1.16 4.58 -6.83
C GLY A 82 0.00 5.54 -6.56
N HIS A 83 -1.21 5.19 -6.99
CA HIS A 83 -2.42 5.98 -6.76
C HIS A 83 -2.73 6.14 -5.26
N ILE A 84 -2.47 5.11 -4.45
CA ILE A 84 -2.67 5.17 -3.00
C ILE A 84 -1.73 6.20 -2.36
N ALA A 85 -0.49 6.31 -2.82
CA ALA A 85 0.49 7.25 -2.28
C ALA A 85 0.36 8.68 -2.83
N GLU A 86 -0.01 8.83 -4.11
CA GLU A 86 -0.11 10.15 -4.76
C GLU A 86 -1.36 10.92 -4.36
N THR A 87 -2.48 10.20 -4.17
CA THR A 87 -3.78 10.80 -3.82
C THR A 87 -3.72 11.63 -2.52
N PRO A 88 -3.07 11.17 -1.43
CA PRO A 88 -2.87 11.97 -0.23
C PRO A 88 -2.13 13.28 -0.47
N PHE A 89 -1.06 13.27 -1.29
CA PHE A 89 -0.33 14.50 -1.60
C PHE A 89 -1.13 15.44 -2.51
N GLY A 90 -1.91 14.90 -3.46
CA GLY A 90 -2.83 15.67 -4.27
C GLY A 90 -3.92 16.32 -3.40
N HIS A 91 -4.54 15.54 -2.52
CA HIS A 91 -5.55 16.01 -1.58
C HIS A 91 -5.00 17.09 -0.66
N ALA A 92 -3.81 16.86 -0.09
CA ALA A 92 -3.09 17.77 0.78
C ALA A 92 -2.96 19.16 0.16
N LYS A 93 -2.47 19.15 -1.07
CA LYS A 93 -2.16 20.33 -1.86
C LYS A 93 -3.42 21.03 -2.33
N HIS A 94 -4.31 20.32 -3.02
CA HIS A 94 -5.38 20.91 -3.81
C HIS A 94 -6.68 21.16 -3.03
N ASN A 95 -7.04 20.31 -2.05
CA ASN A 95 -8.28 20.51 -1.30
C ASN A 95 -8.02 21.00 0.13
N LEU A 96 -6.87 20.65 0.73
CA LEU A 96 -6.53 21.07 2.11
C LEU A 96 -5.56 22.27 2.14
N GLY A 97 -5.11 22.78 0.98
CA GLY A 97 -4.27 23.97 0.90
C GLY A 97 -2.86 23.85 1.49
N PHE A 98 -2.40 22.63 1.80
CA PHE A 98 -1.09 22.38 2.40
C PHE A 98 0.03 22.51 1.37
N ARG A 99 0.58 23.73 1.24
CA ARG A 99 1.62 24.08 0.26
C ARG A 99 2.99 24.37 0.87
N ARG A 100 3.01 24.74 2.15
CA ARG A 100 4.21 25.09 2.90
C ARG A 100 4.00 24.78 4.37
N PHE A 101 5.08 24.44 5.07
CA PHE A 101 5.07 24.39 6.54
C PHE A 101 4.95 25.81 7.09
N THR A 102 4.14 25.96 8.13
CA THR A 102 3.94 27.23 8.84
C THR A 102 5.02 27.44 9.90
N SER A 103 5.58 26.35 10.44
CA SER A 103 6.60 26.37 11.48
C SER A 103 7.99 25.96 10.98
N ARG A 104 9.03 26.39 11.70
CA ARG A 104 10.43 25.97 11.48
C ARG A 104 10.88 24.98 12.56
N GLY A 105 11.78 24.08 12.20
CA GLY A 105 12.29 23.01 13.06
C GLY A 105 11.63 21.65 12.76
N LEU A 106 12.43 20.57 12.83
CA LEU A 106 12.00 19.23 12.44
C LEU A 106 10.78 18.77 13.24
N ASP A 107 10.79 18.95 14.56
CA ASP A 107 9.71 18.49 15.44
C ASP A 107 8.36 19.15 15.08
N ARG A 108 8.39 20.47 14.83
CA ARG A 108 7.17 21.23 14.47
C ARG A 108 6.67 20.86 13.07
N ALA A 109 7.58 20.68 12.11
CA ALA A 109 7.21 20.24 10.78
C ALA A 109 6.61 18.82 10.78
N THR A 110 7.19 17.92 11.59
CA THR A 110 6.66 16.56 11.79
C THR A 110 5.26 16.59 12.38
N ALA A 111 5.04 17.39 13.44
CA ALA A 111 3.72 17.52 14.04
C ALA A 111 2.67 18.08 13.07
N GLU A 112 3.04 19.11 12.29
CA GLU A 112 2.17 19.71 11.27
C GLU A 112 1.80 18.70 10.17
N PHE A 113 2.77 17.91 9.70
CA PHE A 113 2.52 16.87 8.71
C PHE A 113 1.69 15.71 9.27
N ALA A 114 1.91 15.32 10.53
CA ALA A 114 1.13 14.28 11.20
C ALA A 114 -0.35 14.71 11.38
N PHE A 115 -0.59 15.95 11.80
CA PHE A 115 -1.94 16.51 11.89
C PHE A 115 -2.62 16.54 10.52
N HIS A 116 -1.88 16.92 9.49
CA HIS A 116 -2.38 16.90 8.12
C HIS A 116 -2.78 15.48 7.67
N ALA A 117 -1.93 14.48 7.92
CA ALA A 117 -2.22 13.09 7.61
C ALA A 117 -3.44 12.55 8.37
N LEU A 118 -3.61 12.94 9.64
CA LEU A 118 -4.80 12.63 10.43
C LEU A 118 -6.07 13.17 9.78
N VAL A 119 -6.10 14.46 9.45
CA VAL A 119 -7.25 15.09 8.78
C VAL A 119 -7.55 14.38 7.46
N HIS A 120 -6.53 14.10 6.64
CA HIS A 120 -6.69 13.34 5.40
C HIS A 120 -7.37 11.98 5.64
N ASN A 121 -6.90 11.23 6.64
CA ASN A 121 -7.43 9.91 6.98
C ASN A 121 -8.88 9.98 7.49
N LEU A 122 -9.23 10.99 8.30
CA LEU A 122 -10.60 11.22 8.76
C LEU A 122 -11.55 11.49 7.59
N PHE A 123 -11.15 12.35 6.64
CA PHE A 123 -11.96 12.60 5.44
C PHE A 123 -12.19 11.33 4.62
N LYS A 124 -11.18 10.46 4.49
CA LYS A 124 -11.33 9.16 3.82
C LYS A 124 -12.30 8.25 4.57
N ALA A 125 -12.16 8.14 5.89
CA ALA A 125 -13.00 7.26 6.70
C ALA A 125 -14.47 7.70 6.71
N ILE A 126 -14.74 9.01 6.76
CA ILE A 126 -16.09 9.57 6.66
C ILE A 126 -16.67 9.38 5.25
N LYS A 127 -15.93 9.76 4.19
CA LYS A 127 -16.41 9.65 2.80
C LYS A 127 -16.58 8.20 2.33
N GLY A 128 -15.76 7.29 2.85
CA GLY A 128 -15.86 5.86 2.57
C GLY A 128 -16.99 5.15 3.33
N GLY A 129 -17.77 5.87 4.14
CA GLY A 129 -18.86 5.29 4.92
C GLY A 129 -18.43 4.42 6.10
N HIS A 130 -17.12 4.34 6.40
CA HIS A 130 -16.57 3.51 7.47
C HIS A 130 -16.82 4.09 8.88
N LEU A 131 -17.28 5.33 8.97
CA LEU A 131 -17.60 6.02 10.24
C LEU A 131 -19.04 6.55 10.30
N THR A 132 -19.83 6.37 9.25
CA THR A 132 -21.28 6.62 9.31
C THR A 132 -21.94 5.35 9.81
N PRO A 133 -22.69 5.37 10.93
CA PRO A 133 -23.52 4.23 11.31
C PRO A 133 -24.45 3.95 10.14
N GLY A 134 -24.52 2.69 9.70
CA GLY A 134 -25.52 2.27 8.72
C GLY A 134 -26.89 2.70 9.25
N THR A 135 -27.62 3.49 8.47
CA THR A 135 -29.05 3.70 8.72
C THR A 135 -29.70 2.32 8.71
N ALA A 136 -30.13 1.89 9.90
CA ALA A 136 -30.99 0.74 10.10
C ALA A 136 -32.32 0.91 9.36
#